data_AF-A0A1H7R347-F1
#
_entry.id   AF-A0A1H7R347-F1
#
_cell.length_a   1.000
_cell.length_b   1.000
_cell.length_c   1.000
_cell.angle_alpha   90.00
_cell.angle_beta   90.00
_cell.angle_gamma   90.00
#
_symmetry.space_group_name_H-M   'P 1'
#
loop_
_entity.id
_entity.type
_entity.pdbx_description
1 polymer ?
#
loop_
_entity_poly.entity_id
_entity_poly.type
_entity_poly.pdbx_seq_one_letter_code
_entity_poly.pdbx_strand_id
1 'polypeptide(L)'
;MKTFTDQNGLIVIADIDANKLSILCNELHLLHTAIITKADNPFRKIKGIHFARFVIFPDPLAAQPPGQLFRLVYSCTYDGLLDTYLQAMTAGENISPFQKIFSCCKDYDPAIPPASAITTFIKGHIQRVDAYYSGYRGLSTDIIGKEAEIYTHIQQFLRERTFAATDDPKFIKQEIVQYIHQQVPDYNHIKAVPLPYIKPVYAGLLIGLLLIGLLALAGIIHLYLLAVLVVLIAVIIFYLRRLEKTAPELPDTEQEVAAVPSLTKDEDFYAQNQLSHLVAISPGRFRLGVLRTVLWLINLLAKYSFNKGALGGISTIHFAGWSVLEKERTLLFFSNFDGSWENYLSDFVDRAAVGLTGVWSNTINFPRTGWLVFKGAADEERFKNWTRKYQIHTQVWYSAFEELTVKNIWRNHRIALGLNEEMNDMQTKQWLNLL
;
A
#
# COMPACT_ATOMS: atom_id res chain seq x y z
N MET A 1 1.47 23.10 13.73
CA MET A 1 1.68 21.90 12.89
C MET A 1 0.45 21.00 13.03
N LYS A 2 -0.18 20.56 11.94
CA LYS A 2 -1.28 19.58 12.04
C LYS A 2 -0.70 18.29 12.64
N THR A 3 -1.34 17.74 13.66
CA THR A 3 -0.92 16.50 14.34
C THR A 3 -1.24 15.25 13.53
N PHE A 4 -1.93 15.40 12.40
CA PHE A 4 -2.34 14.33 11.51
C PHE A 4 -2.13 14.78 10.07
N THR A 5 -1.44 13.97 9.27
CA THR A 5 -1.22 14.18 7.85
C THR A 5 -1.79 13.01 7.06
N ASP A 6 -2.75 13.27 6.17
CA ASP A 6 -3.25 12.24 5.26
C ASP A 6 -2.12 11.78 4.32
N GLN A 7 -1.92 10.46 4.26
CA GLN A 7 -1.08 9.84 3.24
C GLN A 7 -2.01 9.28 2.16
N ASN A 8 -1.84 9.74 0.93
CA ASN A 8 -2.74 9.42 -0.18
C ASN A 8 -2.00 8.59 -1.23
N GLY A 9 -2.71 7.59 -1.79
CA GLY A 9 -2.26 6.85 -2.96
C GLY A 9 -2.69 7.55 -4.25
N LEU A 10 -1.73 7.90 -5.09
CA LEU A 10 -1.93 8.32 -6.47
C LEU A 10 -1.60 7.16 -7.40
N ILE A 11 -2.46 6.91 -8.39
CA ILE A 11 -2.17 6.06 -9.54
C ILE A 11 -2.57 6.86 -10.79
N VAL A 12 -1.62 7.00 -11.71
CA VAL A 12 -1.80 7.65 -13.01
C VAL A 12 -1.53 6.60 -14.07
N ILE A 13 -2.46 6.41 -15.01
CA ILE A 13 -2.31 5.42 -16.08
C ILE A 13 -2.52 6.12 -17.41
N ALA A 14 -1.55 5.98 -18.31
CA ALA A 14 -1.60 6.59 -19.64
C ALA A 14 -1.04 5.67 -20.73
N ASP A 15 -1.55 5.84 -21.95
CA ASP A 15 -1.07 5.12 -23.11
C ASP A 15 0.28 5.68 -23.58
N ILE A 16 1.24 4.79 -23.79
CA ILE A 16 2.57 5.15 -24.30
C ILE A 16 2.46 5.38 -25.81
N ASP A 17 3.14 6.41 -26.31
CA ASP A 17 3.38 6.57 -27.75
C ASP A 17 4.34 5.44 -28.19
N ALA A 18 3.87 4.57 -29.08
CA ALA A 18 4.62 3.40 -29.53
C ALA A 18 6.00 3.78 -30.12
N ASN A 19 6.12 4.97 -30.72
CA ASN A 19 7.39 5.46 -31.28
C ASN A 19 8.38 5.94 -30.21
N LYS A 20 7.90 6.15 -28.98
CA LYS A 20 8.70 6.67 -27.85
C LYS A 20 8.92 5.62 -26.75
N LEU A 21 8.48 4.37 -26.94
CA LEU A 21 8.66 3.31 -25.94
C LEU A 21 10.14 3.08 -25.59
N SER A 22 11.03 3.04 -26.58
CA SER A 22 12.48 2.89 -26.35
C SER A 22 13.08 4.07 -25.58
N ILE A 23 12.65 5.29 -25.90
CA ILE A 23 13.04 6.52 -25.21
C ILE A 23 12.59 6.46 -23.75
N LEU A 24 11.32 6.11 -23.52
CA LEU A 24 10.75 5.96 -22.18
C LEU A 24 11.53 4.92 -21.35
N CYS A 25 11.81 3.75 -21.91
CA CYS A 25 12.60 2.72 -21.23
C CYS A 25 13.98 3.23 -20.82
N ASN A 26 14.65 4.01 -21.67
CA ASN A 26 15.93 4.63 -21.35
C ASN A 26 15.81 5.67 -20.23
N GLU A 27 14.82 6.56 -20.29
CA GLU A 27 14.59 7.57 -19.24
C GLU A 27 14.26 6.94 -17.89
N LEU A 28 13.47 5.87 -17.87
CA LEU A 28 13.19 5.10 -16.64
C LEU A 28 14.45 4.43 -16.10
N HIS A 29 15.29 3.85 -16.97
CA HIS A 29 16.56 3.24 -16.55
C HIS A 29 17.52 4.27 -15.96
N LEU A 30 17.63 5.46 -16.56
CA LEU A 30 18.43 6.56 -16.03
C LEU A 30 17.92 7.02 -14.66
N LEU A 31 16.60 7.18 -14.52
CA LEU A 31 15.98 7.55 -13.24
C LEU A 31 16.21 6.48 -12.16
N HIS A 32 16.04 5.21 -12.51
CA HIS A 32 16.30 4.09 -11.60
C HIS A 32 17.75 4.08 -11.11
N THR A 33 18.69 4.26 -12.04
CA THR A 33 20.13 4.34 -11.73
C THR A 33 20.44 5.52 -10.81
N ALA A 34 19.86 6.69 -11.07
CA ALA A 34 19.99 7.87 -10.20
C ALA A 34 19.48 7.61 -8.77
N ILE A 35 18.38 6.87 -8.63
CA ILE A 35 17.82 6.50 -7.32
C ILE A 35 18.76 5.55 -6.57
N ILE A 36 19.21 4.46 -7.20
CA ILE A 36 20.07 3.45 -6.56
C ILE A 36 21.43 4.04 -6.18
N THR A 37 22.03 4.82 -7.08
CA THR A 37 23.32 5.48 -6.82
C THR A 37 23.20 6.66 -5.86
N LYS A 38 21.98 7.04 -5.48
CA LYS A 38 21.64 8.22 -4.66
C LYS A 38 22.15 9.54 -5.28
N ALA A 39 22.51 9.54 -6.57
CA ALA A 39 22.99 10.68 -7.32
C ALA A 39 21.81 11.38 -8.01
N ASP A 40 21.58 12.66 -7.69
CA ASP A 40 20.54 13.51 -8.29
C ASP A 40 19.11 12.90 -8.31
N ASN A 41 18.72 12.21 -7.23
CA ASN A 41 17.41 11.59 -7.10
C ASN A 41 16.29 12.66 -6.94
N PRO A 42 15.39 12.86 -7.93
CA PRO A 42 14.36 13.89 -7.86
C PRO A 42 13.32 13.61 -6.78
N PHE A 43 13.06 12.34 -6.43
CA PHE A 43 12.08 11.99 -5.41
C PHE A 43 12.52 12.43 -4.01
N ARG A 44 13.81 12.41 -3.69
CA ARG A 44 14.33 12.90 -2.41
C ARG A 44 14.19 14.41 -2.25
N LYS A 45 14.19 15.16 -3.36
CA LYS A 45 14.00 16.62 -3.36
C LYS A 45 12.52 17.01 -3.15
N ILE A 46 11.58 16.09 -3.37
CA ILE A 46 10.14 16.32 -3.21
C ILE A 46 9.70 15.82 -1.83
N LYS A 47 9.41 16.75 -0.93
CA LYS A 47 8.92 16.41 0.42
C LYS A 47 7.58 15.70 0.37
N GLY A 48 7.36 14.80 1.33
CA GLY A 48 6.10 14.09 1.52
C GLY A 48 5.94 12.82 0.68
N ILE A 49 6.89 12.44 -0.18
CA ILE A 49 6.85 11.16 -0.89
C ILE A 49 7.35 10.05 0.03
N HIS A 50 6.49 9.08 0.35
CA HIS A 50 6.91 7.85 1.05
C HIS A 50 7.47 6.82 0.08
N PHE A 51 6.70 6.57 -0.99
CA PHE A 51 7.06 5.61 -2.04
C PHE A 51 6.63 6.15 -3.40
N ALA A 52 7.42 5.88 -4.42
CA ALA A 52 7.04 6.13 -5.81
C ALA A 52 7.48 4.99 -6.71
N ARG A 53 6.75 4.75 -7.80
CA ARG A 53 7.13 3.77 -8.81
C ARG A 53 6.66 4.14 -10.20
N PHE A 54 7.41 3.67 -11.18
CA PHE A 54 6.98 3.58 -12.57
C PHE A 54 6.91 2.12 -13.00
N VAL A 55 5.82 1.79 -13.68
CA VAL A 55 5.55 0.46 -14.19
C VAL A 55 5.07 0.54 -15.63
N ILE A 56 5.64 -0.26 -16.52
CA ILE A 56 5.20 -0.46 -17.89
C ILE A 56 4.55 -1.84 -17.96
N PHE A 57 3.35 -1.91 -18.49
CA PHE A 57 2.71 -3.19 -18.80
C PHE A 57 2.08 -3.15 -20.19
N PRO A 58 2.00 -4.31 -20.89
CA PRO A 58 1.26 -4.40 -22.13
C PRO A 58 -0.22 -4.19 -21.88
N ASP A 59 -0.88 -3.36 -22.67
CA ASP A 59 -2.33 -3.14 -22.59
C ASP A 59 -3.05 -4.50 -22.65
N PRO A 60 -3.76 -4.90 -21.58
CA PRO A 60 -4.46 -6.19 -21.53
C PRO A 60 -5.50 -6.36 -22.64
N LEU A 61 -5.95 -5.27 -23.27
CA LEU A 61 -6.89 -5.27 -24.39
C LEU A 61 -6.22 -5.23 -25.76
N ALA A 62 -4.91 -4.97 -25.84
CA ALA A 62 -4.23 -4.89 -27.13
C ALA A 62 -4.05 -6.28 -27.76
N ALA A 63 -4.06 -6.31 -29.11
CA ALA A 63 -3.74 -7.51 -29.86
C ALA A 63 -2.34 -8.03 -29.49
N GLN A 64 -2.18 -9.36 -29.52
CA GLN A 64 -0.86 -9.99 -29.44
C GLN A 64 0.04 -9.42 -30.57
N PRO A 65 1.37 -9.44 -30.40
CA PRO A 65 2.31 -8.86 -31.37
C PRO A 65 2.02 -9.31 -32.83
N PRO A 66 2.22 -8.45 -33.85
CA PRO A 66 2.79 -7.10 -33.84
C PRO A 66 1.71 -6.00 -33.76
N GLY A 67 1.67 -5.22 -32.67
CA GLY A 67 0.62 -4.21 -32.41
C GLY A 67 0.27 -4.01 -30.93
N GLN A 68 0.97 -4.72 -30.04
CA GLN A 68 0.82 -4.60 -28.59
C GLN A 68 1.09 -3.17 -28.13
N LEU A 69 0.07 -2.50 -27.60
CA LEU A 69 0.20 -1.20 -26.97
C LEU A 69 0.71 -1.39 -25.54
N PHE A 70 1.46 -0.42 -25.04
CA PHE A 70 1.95 -0.41 -23.67
C PHE A 70 1.38 0.77 -22.93
N ARG A 71 1.19 0.61 -21.61
CA ARG A 71 0.77 1.68 -20.72
C ARG A 71 1.83 1.96 -19.69
N LEU A 72 1.97 3.24 -19.37
CA LEU A 72 2.77 3.72 -18.27
C LEU A 72 1.86 3.89 -17.05
N VAL A 73 2.28 3.34 -15.93
CA VAL A 73 1.73 3.66 -14.61
C VAL A 73 2.75 4.44 -13.82
N TYR A 74 2.31 5.59 -13.30
CA TYR A 74 2.98 6.26 -12.20
C TYR A 74 2.17 6.04 -10.94
N SER A 75 2.78 5.46 -9.89
CA SER A 75 2.15 5.36 -8.58
C SER A 75 3.00 6.05 -7.53
N CYS A 76 2.35 6.81 -6.66
CA CYS A 76 3.01 7.54 -5.58
C CYS A 76 2.17 7.47 -4.30
N THR A 77 2.83 7.30 -3.16
CA THR A 77 2.26 7.58 -1.85
C THR A 77 2.83 8.89 -1.35
N TYR A 78 1.96 9.87 -1.15
CA TYR A 78 2.36 11.23 -0.81
C TYR A 78 1.55 11.80 0.37
N ASP A 79 2.16 12.73 1.09
CA ASP A 79 1.56 13.46 2.19
C ASP A 79 0.72 14.66 1.71
N GLY A 80 -0.42 14.87 2.35
CA GLY A 80 -1.22 16.09 2.20
C GLY A 80 -2.03 16.16 0.91
N LEU A 81 -2.13 17.36 0.34
CA LEU A 81 -3.00 17.64 -0.80
C LEU A 81 -2.29 17.37 -2.13
N LEU A 82 -3.04 16.82 -3.10
CA LEU A 82 -2.53 16.54 -4.45
C LEU A 82 -1.89 17.77 -5.08
N ASP A 83 -2.53 18.93 -5.01
CA ASP A 83 -2.03 20.15 -5.64
C ASP A 83 -0.69 20.62 -5.04
N THR A 84 -0.50 20.49 -3.72
CA THR A 84 0.77 20.81 -3.06
C THR A 84 1.88 19.86 -3.52
N TYR A 85 1.56 18.57 -3.65
CA TYR A 85 2.49 17.57 -4.16
C TYR A 85 2.86 17.82 -5.64
N LEU A 86 1.90 18.12 -6.50
CA LEU A 86 2.14 18.44 -7.91
C LEU A 86 2.96 19.73 -8.08
N GLN A 87 2.70 20.74 -7.26
CA GLN A 87 3.51 21.95 -7.22
C GLN A 87 4.97 21.62 -6.86
N ALA A 88 5.21 20.78 -5.85
CA ALA A 88 6.56 20.37 -5.47
C ALA A 88 7.27 19.51 -6.53
N MET A 89 6.53 18.61 -7.21
CA MET A 89 7.04 17.80 -8.33
C MET A 89 7.49 18.66 -9.50
N THR A 90 6.75 19.73 -9.80
CA THR A 90 7.00 20.60 -10.96
C THR A 90 7.90 21.80 -10.65
N ALA A 91 8.44 21.90 -9.42
CA ALA A 91 9.26 23.03 -9.00
C ALA A 91 10.74 22.86 -9.38
N GLY A 92 11.34 23.92 -9.92
CA GLY A 92 12.79 24.01 -10.18
C GLY A 92 13.30 22.85 -11.04
N GLU A 93 14.37 22.20 -10.59
CA GLU A 93 15.00 21.09 -11.30
C GLU A 93 14.21 19.77 -11.22
N ASN A 94 13.28 19.64 -10.27
CA ASN A 94 12.51 18.41 -10.06
C ASN A 94 11.68 18.03 -11.29
N ILE A 95 11.29 19.03 -12.10
CA ILE A 95 10.38 18.85 -13.22
C ILE A 95 10.95 18.01 -14.36
N SER A 96 12.27 18.08 -14.59
CA SER A 96 12.90 17.57 -15.80
C SER A 96 12.72 16.05 -15.98
N PRO A 97 12.99 15.19 -14.97
CA PRO A 97 12.75 13.75 -15.09
C PRO A 97 11.29 13.40 -15.39
N PHE A 98 10.33 14.06 -14.73
CA PHE A 98 8.91 13.81 -14.96
C PHE A 98 8.46 14.27 -16.35
N GLN A 99 8.97 15.41 -16.82
CA GLN A 99 8.69 15.90 -18.16
C GLN A 99 9.16 14.91 -19.22
N LYS A 100 10.40 14.43 -19.13
CA LYS A 100 10.96 13.46 -20.10
C LYS A 100 10.12 12.18 -20.15
N ILE A 101 9.74 11.66 -18.99
CA ILE A 101 8.90 10.46 -18.89
C ILE A 101 7.49 10.69 -19.44
N PHE A 102 6.77 11.71 -18.95
CA PHE A 102 5.37 11.93 -19.36
C PHE A 102 5.23 12.39 -20.80
N SER A 103 6.24 13.07 -21.37
CA SER A 103 6.26 13.44 -22.80
C SER A 103 6.35 12.25 -23.77
N CYS A 104 6.57 11.04 -23.24
CA CYS A 104 6.50 9.78 -24.00
C CYS A 104 5.07 9.20 -24.08
N CYS A 105 4.08 9.83 -23.43
CA CYS A 105 2.68 9.40 -23.47
C CYS A 105 1.87 10.18 -24.52
N LYS A 106 0.83 9.57 -25.07
CA LYS A 106 0.04 10.15 -26.19
C LYS A 106 -0.66 11.47 -25.85
N ASP A 107 -1.19 11.55 -24.64
CA ASP A 107 -2.04 12.67 -24.19
C ASP A 107 -1.25 13.77 -23.46
N TYR A 108 0.08 13.72 -23.49
CA TYR A 108 0.91 14.80 -22.98
C TYR A 108 0.99 15.93 -24.00
N ASP A 109 0.56 17.13 -23.60
CA ASP A 109 0.59 18.32 -24.46
C ASP A 109 1.93 19.08 -24.33
N PRO A 110 2.82 19.03 -25.34
CA PRO A 110 4.08 19.78 -25.30
C PRO A 110 3.91 21.28 -25.61
N ALA A 111 2.71 21.74 -26.03
CA ALA A 111 2.49 23.12 -26.43
C ALA A 111 2.29 24.06 -25.23
N ILE A 112 1.97 23.53 -24.05
CA ILE A 112 1.80 24.32 -22.81
C ILE A 112 3.04 24.21 -21.89
N PRO A 113 3.26 25.17 -20.98
CA PRO A 113 4.42 25.14 -20.08
C PRO A 113 4.52 23.81 -19.32
N PRO A 114 5.74 23.22 -19.17
CA PRO A 114 5.89 21.86 -18.64
C PRO A 114 5.21 21.61 -17.29
N ALA A 115 5.22 22.58 -16.37
CA ALA A 115 4.58 22.43 -15.06
C ALA A 115 3.05 22.25 -15.19
N SER A 116 2.44 23.07 -16.06
CA SER A 116 1.02 22.98 -16.39
C SER A 116 0.71 21.72 -17.19
N ALA A 117 1.59 21.30 -18.12
CA ALA A 117 1.46 20.06 -18.87
C ALA A 117 1.41 18.84 -17.96
N ILE A 118 2.39 18.69 -17.06
CA ILE A 118 2.47 17.58 -16.11
C ILE A 118 1.25 17.58 -15.17
N THR A 119 0.88 18.74 -14.64
CA THR A 119 -0.28 18.85 -13.73
C THR A 119 -1.58 18.44 -14.43
N THR A 120 -1.79 18.93 -15.66
CA THR A 120 -2.98 18.62 -16.46
C THR A 120 -3.00 17.15 -16.86
N PHE A 121 -1.85 16.63 -17.30
CA PHE A 121 -1.67 15.23 -17.66
C PHE A 121 -1.99 14.31 -16.47
N ILE A 122 -1.36 14.53 -15.30
CA ILE A 122 -1.61 13.71 -14.11
C ILE A 122 -3.08 13.75 -13.73
N LYS A 123 -3.69 14.94 -13.62
CA LYS A 123 -5.10 15.09 -13.25
C LYS A 123 -6.06 14.42 -14.23
N GLY A 124 -5.75 14.46 -15.53
CA GLY A 124 -6.55 13.81 -16.58
C GLY A 124 -6.45 12.28 -16.58
N HIS A 125 -5.38 11.72 -16.01
CA HIS A 125 -5.07 10.29 -16.04
C HIS A 125 -5.14 9.61 -14.68
N ILE A 126 -5.72 10.26 -13.66
CA ILE A 126 -5.89 9.66 -12.33
C ILE A 126 -6.80 8.44 -12.43
N GLN A 127 -6.25 7.29 -12.08
CA GLN A 127 -7.00 6.07 -11.85
C GLN A 127 -7.49 6.04 -10.40
N ARG A 128 -8.77 5.69 -10.23
CA ARG A 128 -9.35 5.50 -8.90
C ARG A 128 -8.62 4.37 -8.15
N VAL A 129 -8.24 4.64 -6.91
CA VAL A 129 -7.80 3.65 -5.92
C VAL A 129 -9.04 3.18 -5.15
N ASP A 130 -9.49 1.96 -5.38
CA ASP A 130 -10.72 1.39 -4.83
C ASP A 130 -10.58 1.02 -3.35
N ALA A 131 -9.40 0.53 -2.97
CA ALA A 131 -9.01 0.27 -1.59
C ALA A 131 -7.58 0.74 -1.37
N TYR A 132 -7.32 1.34 -0.20
CA TYR A 132 -6.00 1.82 0.16
C TYR A 132 -5.72 1.60 1.64
N TYR A 133 -4.54 1.06 1.93
CA TYR A 133 -4.06 0.79 3.28
C TYR A 133 -2.77 1.56 3.55
N SER A 134 -2.64 2.07 4.79
CA SER A 134 -1.45 2.71 5.33
C SER A 134 -1.10 2.08 6.68
N GLY A 135 0.14 1.60 6.80
CA GLY A 135 0.67 0.93 7.98
C GLY A 135 1.06 1.88 9.11
N TYR A 136 1.20 3.17 8.85
CA TYR A 136 1.53 4.17 9.87
C TYR A 136 0.74 5.45 9.60
N ARG A 137 -0.59 5.28 9.61
CA ARG A 137 -1.53 6.32 9.25
C ARG A 137 -1.26 7.61 10.03
N GLY A 138 -1.16 8.72 9.30
CA GLY A 138 -1.04 10.05 9.89
C GLY A 138 0.40 10.50 10.18
N LEU A 139 1.40 9.63 10.04
CA LEU A 139 2.83 9.99 10.18
C LEU A 139 3.38 10.47 8.83
N SER A 140 3.67 11.77 8.69
CA SER A 140 4.30 12.30 7.48
C SER A 140 5.76 11.86 7.36
N THR A 141 6.35 11.99 6.17
CA THR A 141 7.79 11.74 5.97
C THR A 141 8.64 12.62 6.89
N ASP A 142 8.21 13.87 7.12
CA ASP A 142 8.92 14.78 8.03
C ASP A 142 8.91 14.28 9.48
N ILE A 143 7.79 13.70 9.94
CA ILE A 143 7.70 13.10 11.29
C ILE A 143 8.60 11.87 11.36
N ILE A 144 8.48 10.96 10.39
CA ILE A 144 9.27 9.71 10.36
C ILE A 144 10.78 10.01 10.34
N GLY A 145 11.20 10.97 9.51
CA GLY A 145 12.60 11.38 9.41
C GLY A 145 13.13 11.94 10.73
N LYS A 146 12.39 12.86 11.37
CA LYS A 146 12.77 13.42 12.68
C LYS A 146 12.82 12.36 13.78
N GLU A 147 11.87 11.44 13.80
CA GLU A 147 11.83 10.36 14.81
C GLU A 147 12.97 9.35 14.63
N ALA A 148 13.39 9.12 13.38
CA ALA A 148 14.57 8.30 13.08
C ALA A 148 15.88 9.00 13.47
N GLU A 149 15.98 10.32 13.28
CA GLU A 149 17.10 11.14 13.75
C GLU A 149 17.21 11.10 15.28
N ILE A 150 16.10 11.31 16.00
CA ILE A 150 16.04 11.18 17.46
C ILE A 150 16.52 9.80 17.91
N TYR A 151 16.01 8.72 17.30
CA TYR A 151 16.44 7.36 17.64
C TYR A 151 17.95 7.19 17.45
N THR A 152 18.50 7.70 16.34
CA THR A 152 19.94 7.62 16.04
C THR A 152 20.77 8.34 17.10
N HIS A 153 20.37 9.54 17.53
CA HIS A 153 21.04 10.26 18.60
C HIS A 153 20.96 9.54 19.96
N ILE A 154 19.81 8.93 20.29
CA ILE A 154 19.70 8.12 21.51
C ILE A 154 20.65 6.93 21.44
N GLN A 155 20.71 6.21 20.31
CA GLN A 155 21.63 5.08 20.15
C GLN A 155 23.10 5.51 20.26
N GLN A 156 23.46 6.68 19.73
CA GLN A 156 24.81 7.22 19.88
C GLN A 156 25.12 7.52 21.36
N PHE A 157 24.22 8.21 22.06
CA PHE A 157 24.37 8.52 23.48
C PHE A 157 24.53 7.25 24.33
N LEU A 158 23.71 6.22 24.09
CA LEU A 158 23.76 4.95 24.82
C LEU A 158 25.02 4.12 24.51
N ARG A 159 25.70 4.36 23.40
CA ARG A 159 27.02 3.74 23.11
C ARG A 159 28.14 4.42 23.88
N GLU A 160 28.05 5.73 24.06
CA GLU A 160 29.08 6.55 24.72
C GLU A 160 28.91 6.55 26.25
N ARG A 161 27.68 6.37 26.75
CA ARG A 161 27.35 6.40 28.18
C ARG A 161 26.87 5.06 28.69
N THR A 162 27.46 4.61 29.80
CA THR A 162 27.05 3.39 30.51
C THR A 162 26.21 3.73 31.74
N PHE A 163 25.19 2.91 31.97
CA PHE A 163 24.31 2.97 33.14
C PHE A 163 24.39 1.65 33.90
N ALA A 164 24.34 1.71 35.23
CA ALA A 164 24.27 0.51 36.06
C ALA A 164 22.86 -0.09 36.03
N ALA A 165 22.74 -1.40 36.18
CA ALA A 165 21.43 -2.08 36.25
C ALA A 165 20.57 -1.64 37.46
N THR A 166 21.21 -1.04 38.47
CA THR A 166 20.57 -0.48 39.67
C THR A 166 20.16 0.98 39.52
N ASP A 167 20.52 1.63 38.41
CA ASP A 167 20.18 3.04 38.20
C ASP A 167 18.66 3.20 38.09
N ASP A 168 18.17 4.31 38.65
CA ASP A 168 16.76 4.65 38.57
C ASP A 168 16.36 4.86 37.09
N PRO A 169 15.37 4.12 36.56
CA PRO A 169 14.86 4.32 35.20
C PRO A 169 14.53 5.77 34.88
N LYS A 170 14.01 6.53 35.85
CA LYS A 170 13.70 7.96 35.65
C LYS A 170 14.95 8.79 35.46
N PHE A 171 16.03 8.51 36.19
CA PHE A 171 17.32 9.15 35.99
C PHE A 171 17.86 8.87 34.58
N ILE A 172 17.83 7.60 34.13
CA ILE A 172 18.26 7.24 32.76
C ILE A 172 17.45 8.01 31.71
N LYS A 173 16.11 8.05 31.84
CA LYS A 173 15.25 8.83 30.94
C LYS A 173 15.60 10.32 30.96
N GLN A 174 15.83 10.91 32.13
CA GLN A 174 16.18 12.32 32.25
C GLN A 174 17.48 12.65 31.51
N GLU A 175 18.52 11.82 31.66
CA GLU A 175 19.79 12.02 30.96
C GLU A 175 19.64 11.91 29.43
N ILE A 176 18.85 10.95 28.95
CA ILE A 176 18.52 10.83 27.52
C ILE A 176 17.78 12.09 27.03
N VAL A 177 16.75 12.54 27.75
CA VAL A 177 15.97 13.73 27.38
C VAL A 177 16.85 14.98 27.35
N GLN A 178 17.76 15.15 28.33
CA GLN A 178 18.70 16.28 28.35
C GLN A 178 19.65 16.24 27.16
N TYR A 179 20.19 15.07 26.82
CA TYR A 179 21.05 14.92 25.64
C TYR A 179 20.29 15.26 24.35
N ILE A 180 19.08 14.72 24.17
CA ILE A 180 18.27 14.97 22.97
C ILE A 180 17.85 16.43 22.87
N HIS A 181 17.55 17.11 23.97
CA HIS A 181 17.28 18.54 23.97
C HIS A 181 18.45 19.37 23.43
N GLN A 182 19.69 18.92 23.63
CA GLN A 182 20.89 19.59 23.11
C GLN A 182 21.14 19.29 21.62
N GLN A 183 20.89 18.05 21.18
CA GLN A 183 21.18 17.62 19.80
C GLN A 183 20.05 17.95 18.81
N VAL A 184 18.79 17.88 19.27
CA VAL A 184 17.59 18.06 18.42
C VAL A 184 16.65 19.07 19.10
N PRO A 185 16.88 20.39 18.97
CA PRO A 185 16.14 21.42 19.70
C PRO A 185 14.61 21.38 19.53
N ASP A 186 14.12 20.84 18.41
CA ASP A 186 12.70 20.79 18.04
C ASP A 186 12.01 19.45 18.41
N TYR A 187 12.62 18.57 19.22
CA TYR A 187 12.05 17.24 19.54
C TYR A 187 10.69 17.30 20.25
N ASN A 188 10.40 18.39 20.95
CA ASN A 188 9.20 18.57 21.78
C ASN A 188 7.91 18.85 20.98
N HIS A 189 8.01 19.05 19.67
CA HIS A 189 6.85 19.30 18.81
C HIS A 189 6.10 18.03 18.38
N ILE A 190 6.64 16.85 18.72
CA ILE A 190 6.07 15.55 18.36
C ILE A 190 4.85 15.27 19.26
N LYS A 191 3.69 15.08 18.64
CA LYS A 191 2.42 14.85 19.31
C LYS A 191 1.79 13.56 18.81
N ALA A 192 1.06 12.89 19.69
CA ALA A 192 0.32 11.70 19.34
C ALA A 192 -0.68 12.01 18.20
N VAL A 193 -0.71 11.11 17.22
CA VAL A 193 -1.58 11.24 16.05
C VAL A 193 -2.94 10.62 16.38
N PRO A 194 -4.04 11.41 16.42
CA PRO A 194 -5.36 10.86 16.69
C PRO A 194 -5.85 10.07 15.48
N LEU A 195 -6.15 8.78 15.67
CA LEU A 195 -6.66 7.90 14.62
C LEU A 195 -8.15 7.64 14.79
N PRO A 196 -8.96 7.73 13.71
CA PRO A 196 -10.39 7.45 13.78
C PRO A 196 -10.61 5.95 14.05
N TYR A 197 -11.17 5.60 15.21
CA TYR A 197 -11.40 4.21 15.59
C TYR A 197 -12.87 3.98 15.93
N ILE A 198 -13.50 3.02 15.26
CA ILE A 198 -14.84 2.57 15.61
C ILE A 198 -14.68 1.36 16.51
N LYS A 199 -15.06 1.48 17.80
CA LYS A 199 -15.04 0.32 18.71
C LYS A 199 -15.95 -0.77 18.14
N PRO A 200 -15.52 -2.06 18.13
CA PRO A 200 -16.32 -3.18 17.62
C PRO A 200 -17.73 -3.23 18.21
N VAL A 201 -17.87 -2.84 19.48
CA VAL A 201 -19.15 -2.77 20.19
C VAL A 201 -20.12 -1.79 19.53
N TYR A 202 -19.66 -0.63 19.05
CA TYR A 202 -20.54 0.34 18.38
C TYR A 202 -20.98 -0.14 17.00
N ALA A 203 -20.08 -0.79 16.25
CA ALA A 203 -20.44 -1.43 14.98
C ALA A 203 -21.47 -2.55 15.20
N GLY A 204 -21.25 -3.39 16.22
CA GLY A 204 -22.19 -4.45 16.62
C GLY A 204 -23.55 -3.91 17.06
N LEU A 205 -23.58 -2.81 17.83
CA LEU A 205 -24.82 -2.14 18.22
C LEU A 205 -25.57 -1.58 17.01
N LEU A 206 -24.87 -0.96 16.05
CA LEU A 206 -25.48 -0.43 14.83
C LEU A 206 -26.09 -1.54 13.96
N ILE A 207 -25.39 -2.66 13.82
CA ILE A 207 -25.89 -3.86 13.14
C ILE A 207 -27.09 -4.43 13.90
N GLY A 208 -27.00 -4.55 15.23
CA GLY A 208 -28.10 -5.02 16.07
C GLY A 208 -29.36 -4.16 15.95
N LEU A 209 -29.20 -2.83 15.97
CA LEU A 209 -30.30 -1.88 15.78
C LEU A 209 -30.89 -1.95 14.36
N LEU A 210 -30.05 -2.13 13.33
CA LEU A 210 -30.52 -2.38 11.96
C LEU A 210 -31.33 -3.67 11.86
N LEU A 211 -30.86 -4.76 12.48
CA LEU A 211 -31.57 -6.04 12.52
C LEU A 211 -32.89 -5.94 13.29
N ILE A 212 -32.90 -5.25 14.44
CA ILE A 212 -34.12 -5.00 15.22
C ILE A 212 -35.09 -4.10 14.43
N GLY A 213 -34.62 -3.07 13.74
CA GLY A 213 -35.45 -2.22 12.88
C GLY A 213 -36.06 -2.98 11.71
N LEU A 214 -35.30 -3.90 11.09
CA LEU A 214 -35.80 -4.82 10.07
C LEU A 214 -36.84 -5.81 10.63
N LEU A 215 -36.63 -6.30 11.85
CA LEU A 215 -37.58 -7.18 12.56
C LEU A 215 -38.86 -6.44 13.00
N ALA A 216 -38.75 -5.17 13.41
CA ALA A 216 -39.88 -4.35 13.84
C ALA A 216 -40.79 -3.91 12.67
N LEU A 217 -40.27 -3.91 11.44
CA LEU A 217 -41.04 -3.67 10.21
C LEU A 217 -41.84 -4.91 9.72
N ALA A 218 -41.77 -6.04 10.43
CA ALA A 218 -42.30 -7.33 9.98
C ALA A 218 -43.84 -7.44 10.05
N GLY A 219 -44.52 -7.00 8.99
CA GLY A 219 -45.86 -7.49 8.60
C GLY A 219 -45.78 -8.57 7.51
N ILE A 220 -46.92 -9.12 7.06
CA ILE A 220 -47.03 -10.21 6.05
C ILE A 220 -46.29 -9.89 4.74
N ILE A 221 -46.20 -8.61 4.36
CA ILE A 221 -45.41 -8.12 3.21
C ILE A 221 -43.91 -8.46 3.36
N HIS A 222 -43.38 -8.45 4.58
CA HIS A 222 -41.99 -8.80 4.87
C HIS A 222 -41.72 -10.30 4.89
N LEU A 223 -42.69 -11.18 5.19
CA LEU A 223 -42.50 -12.63 5.07
C LEU A 223 -42.32 -13.06 3.61
N TYR A 224 -43.10 -12.45 2.70
CA TYR A 224 -42.92 -12.64 1.26
C TYR A 224 -41.58 -12.05 0.79
N LEU A 225 -41.24 -10.82 1.18
CA LEU A 225 -39.94 -10.22 0.84
C LEU A 225 -38.75 -11.01 1.42
N LEU A 226 -38.89 -11.56 2.63
CA LEU A 226 -37.89 -12.42 3.26
C LEU A 226 -37.75 -13.74 2.51
N ALA A 227 -38.86 -14.38 2.11
CA ALA A 227 -38.82 -15.59 1.31
C ALA A 227 -38.16 -15.34 -0.06
N VAL A 228 -38.51 -14.24 -0.73
CA VAL A 228 -37.85 -13.80 -1.97
C VAL A 228 -36.36 -13.54 -1.76
N LEU A 229 -35.99 -12.87 -0.66
CA LEU A 229 -34.60 -12.62 -0.31
C LEU A 229 -33.84 -13.92 -0.03
N VAL A 230 -34.42 -14.87 0.71
CA VAL A 230 -33.81 -16.18 0.99
C VAL A 230 -33.59 -16.97 -0.29
N VAL A 231 -34.58 -17.00 -1.19
CA VAL A 231 -34.44 -17.64 -2.50
C VAL A 231 -33.36 -16.94 -3.33
N LEU A 232 -33.33 -15.60 -3.34
CA LEU A 232 -32.31 -14.83 -4.05
C LEU A 232 -30.91 -15.13 -3.50
N ILE A 233 -30.74 -15.16 -2.18
CA ILE A 233 -29.48 -15.54 -1.52
C ILE A 233 -29.10 -16.97 -1.89
N ALA A 234 -30.04 -17.93 -1.88
CA ALA A 234 -29.78 -19.31 -2.26
C ALA A 234 -29.34 -19.42 -3.74
N VAL A 235 -29.97 -18.67 -4.65
CA VAL A 235 -29.57 -18.60 -6.07
C VAL A 235 -28.19 -17.98 -6.22
N ILE A 236 -27.88 -16.89 -5.51
CA ILE A 236 -26.55 -16.26 -5.51
C ILE A 236 -25.50 -17.24 -4.99
N ILE A 237 -25.77 -17.93 -3.89
CA ILE A 237 -24.88 -18.95 -3.31
C ILE A 237 -24.66 -20.07 -4.32
N PHE A 238 -25.73 -20.63 -4.90
CA PHE A 238 -25.61 -21.71 -5.88
C PHE A 238 -24.79 -21.26 -7.11
N TYR A 239 -25.04 -20.06 -7.62
CA TYR A 239 -24.31 -19.48 -8.74
C TYR A 239 -22.82 -19.28 -8.41
N LEU A 240 -22.52 -18.75 -7.23
CA LEU A 240 -21.15 -18.60 -6.71
C LEU A 240 -20.45 -19.95 -6.61
N ARG A 241 -21.11 -20.97 -6.05
CA ARG A 241 -20.56 -22.34 -5.95
C ARG A 241 -20.29 -22.95 -7.31
N ARG A 242 -21.17 -22.71 -8.30
CA ARG A 242 -20.95 -23.14 -9.67
C ARG A 242 -19.70 -22.48 -10.25
N LEU A 243 -19.57 -21.16 -10.10
CA LEU A 243 -18.40 -20.42 -10.58
C LEU A 243 -17.10 -20.85 -9.90
N GLU A 244 -17.11 -21.23 -8.61
CA GLU A 244 -15.94 -21.78 -7.93
C GLU A 244 -15.50 -23.13 -8.51
N LYS A 245 -16.46 -24.03 -8.75
CA LYS A 245 -16.17 -25.38 -9.26
C LYS A 245 -15.71 -25.40 -10.72
N THR A 246 -16.17 -24.44 -11.52
CA THR A 246 -15.85 -24.38 -12.96
C THR A 246 -14.77 -23.35 -13.30
N ALA A 247 -14.23 -22.63 -12.32
CA ALA A 247 -13.16 -21.68 -12.56
C ALA A 247 -11.90 -22.42 -13.04
N PRO A 248 -11.26 -21.95 -14.13
CA PRO A 248 -9.95 -22.45 -14.51
C PRO A 248 -8.93 -22.06 -13.44
N GLU A 249 -8.03 -22.98 -13.15
CA GLU A 249 -6.86 -22.77 -12.29
C GLU A 249 -5.61 -22.71 -13.15
N LEU A 250 -4.52 -22.19 -12.56
CA LEU A 250 -3.21 -22.34 -13.18
C LEU A 250 -2.88 -23.84 -13.34
N PRO A 251 -2.58 -24.32 -14.56
CA PRO A 251 -2.22 -25.72 -14.78
C PRO A 251 -1.00 -26.12 -13.95
N ASP A 252 -0.95 -27.38 -13.50
CA ASP A 252 0.19 -27.90 -12.72
C ASP A 252 1.51 -27.83 -13.51
N THR A 253 1.46 -27.94 -14.84
CA THR A 253 2.62 -27.77 -15.73
C THR A 253 3.20 -26.35 -15.73
N GLU A 254 2.43 -25.36 -15.29
CA GLU A 254 2.84 -23.95 -15.22
C GLU A 254 3.10 -23.52 -13.77
N GLN A 255 3.11 -24.44 -12.80
CA GLN A 255 3.40 -24.11 -11.40
C GLN A 255 4.89 -23.90 -11.15
N GLU A 256 5.80 -24.50 -11.91
CA GLU A 256 7.22 -24.16 -11.85
C GLU A 256 7.52 -22.89 -12.68
N VAL A 257 6.95 -21.75 -12.28
CA VAL A 257 7.36 -20.46 -12.83
C VAL A 257 8.74 -20.14 -12.25
N ALA A 258 9.79 -20.51 -12.99
CA ALA A 258 11.16 -20.16 -12.64
C ALA A 258 11.26 -18.65 -12.36
N ALA A 259 12.03 -18.29 -11.33
CA ALA A 259 12.38 -16.91 -11.01
C ALA A 259 12.75 -16.17 -12.31
N VAL A 260 11.89 -15.26 -12.76
CA VAL A 260 12.18 -14.47 -13.95
C VAL A 260 13.30 -13.52 -13.56
N PRO A 261 14.49 -13.57 -14.19
CA PRO A 261 15.64 -12.80 -13.73
C PRO A 261 15.37 -11.30 -13.69
N SER A 262 14.48 -10.76 -14.53
CA SER A 262 14.07 -9.35 -14.46
C SER A 262 13.26 -9.01 -13.21
N LEU A 263 12.54 -9.96 -12.60
CA LEU A 263 11.82 -9.73 -11.35
C LEU A 263 12.75 -9.87 -10.14
N THR A 264 13.55 -10.92 -10.09
CA THR A 264 14.40 -11.22 -8.92
C THR A 264 15.64 -10.35 -8.82
N LYS A 265 16.11 -9.77 -9.93
CA LYS A 265 17.26 -8.84 -9.92
C LYS A 265 16.98 -7.56 -9.16
N ASP A 266 15.70 -7.17 -9.02
CA ASP A 266 15.29 -5.91 -8.41
C ASP A 266 14.52 -6.12 -7.08
N GLU A 267 14.60 -7.32 -6.51
CA GLU A 267 13.95 -7.74 -5.26
C GLU A 267 14.98 -7.83 -4.11
N ASP A 268 14.51 -7.60 -2.88
CA ASP A 268 15.20 -7.95 -1.62
C ASP A 268 16.55 -7.24 -1.35
N PHE A 269 16.73 -6.01 -1.86
CA PHE A 269 17.95 -5.23 -1.63
C PHE A 269 18.03 -4.48 -0.30
N TYR A 270 16.88 -4.10 0.24
CA TYR A 270 16.77 -3.27 1.45
C TYR A 270 15.86 -3.94 2.47
N ALA A 271 15.72 -3.33 3.65
CA ALA A 271 14.73 -3.77 4.63
C ALA A 271 13.29 -3.71 4.09
N GLN A 272 13.05 -2.86 3.09
CA GLN A 272 11.77 -2.72 2.39
C GLN A 272 11.86 -3.24 0.95
N ASN A 273 10.73 -3.73 0.45
CA ASN A 273 10.57 -4.19 -0.92
C ASN A 273 9.17 -3.79 -1.48
N GLN A 274 8.91 -4.15 -2.74
CA GLN A 274 7.71 -3.83 -3.48
C GLN A 274 7.15 -5.04 -4.24
N LEU A 275 5.84 -5.02 -4.44
CA LEU A 275 5.15 -5.93 -5.35
C LEU A 275 4.25 -5.11 -6.28
N SER A 276 4.34 -5.37 -7.57
CA SER A 276 3.43 -4.88 -8.60
C SER A 276 2.75 -6.07 -9.27
N HIS A 277 1.43 -6.12 -9.21
CA HIS A 277 0.66 -7.29 -9.65
C HIS A 277 -0.53 -6.86 -10.49
N LEU A 278 -0.71 -7.50 -11.64
CA LEU A 278 -1.74 -7.16 -12.61
C LEU A 278 -2.36 -8.43 -13.18
N VAL A 279 -3.65 -8.63 -12.90
CA VAL A 279 -4.35 -9.85 -13.28
C VAL A 279 -5.75 -9.55 -13.78
N ALA A 280 -6.18 -10.25 -14.82
CA ALA A 280 -7.52 -10.10 -15.36
C ALA A 280 -8.58 -10.57 -14.33
N ILE A 281 -9.67 -9.82 -14.23
CA ILE A 281 -10.82 -10.15 -13.42
C ILE A 281 -11.59 -11.26 -14.13
N SER A 282 -12.04 -12.26 -13.38
CA SER A 282 -12.86 -13.35 -13.88
C SER A 282 -14.08 -12.81 -14.65
N PRO A 283 -14.47 -13.43 -15.79
CA PRO A 283 -15.56 -12.94 -16.62
C PRO A 283 -16.90 -12.76 -15.88
N GLY A 284 -17.68 -11.79 -16.32
CA GLY A 284 -19.05 -11.55 -15.86
C GLY A 284 -19.21 -10.38 -14.87
N ARG A 285 -20.41 -9.82 -14.81
CA ARG A 285 -20.74 -8.66 -13.95
C ARG A 285 -20.81 -9.04 -12.47
N PHE A 286 -21.14 -10.29 -12.16
CA PHE A 286 -21.23 -10.78 -10.79
C PHE A 286 -19.88 -10.74 -10.07
N ARG A 287 -18.83 -11.31 -10.66
CA ARG A 287 -17.46 -11.31 -10.10
C ARG A 287 -16.91 -9.90 -9.90
N LEU A 288 -17.15 -9.01 -10.86
CA LEU A 288 -16.79 -7.60 -10.73
C LEU A 288 -17.56 -6.92 -9.58
N GLY A 289 -18.85 -7.19 -9.44
CA GLY A 289 -19.67 -6.67 -8.34
C GLY A 289 -19.16 -7.13 -6.98
N VAL A 290 -18.90 -8.44 -6.84
CA VAL A 290 -18.32 -9.02 -5.62
C VAL A 290 -16.97 -8.38 -5.28
N LEU A 291 -16.06 -8.30 -6.26
CA LEU A 291 -14.75 -7.67 -6.07
C LEU A 291 -14.89 -6.23 -5.57
N ARG A 292 -15.76 -5.42 -6.18
CA ARG A 292 -16.01 -4.03 -5.74
C ARG A 292 -16.53 -3.97 -4.31
N THR A 293 -17.47 -4.85 -3.94
CA THR A 293 -17.98 -4.93 -2.57
C THR A 293 -16.87 -5.28 -1.58
N VAL A 294 -16.02 -6.26 -1.92
CA VAL A 294 -14.89 -6.66 -1.07
C VAL A 294 -13.88 -5.52 -0.93
N LEU A 295 -13.49 -4.84 -2.02
CA LEU A 295 -12.57 -3.71 -1.97
C LEU A 295 -13.13 -2.54 -1.15
N TRP A 296 -14.44 -2.26 -1.29
CA TRP A 296 -15.10 -1.26 -0.45
C TRP A 296 -15.05 -1.62 1.04
N LEU A 297 -15.32 -2.88 1.40
CA LEU A 297 -15.20 -3.38 2.77
C LEU A 297 -13.77 -3.27 3.30
N ILE A 298 -12.76 -3.67 2.50
CA ILE A 298 -11.35 -3.57 2.87
C ILE A 298 -10.98 -2.11 3.11
N ASN A 299 -11.39 -1.19 2.24
CA ASN A 299 -11.13 0.25 2.41
C ASN A 299 -11.75 0.79 3.70
N LEU A 300 -12.96 0.33 4.06
CA LEU A 300 -13.60 0.69 5.32
C LEU A 300 -12.82 0.16 6.53
N LEU A 301 -12.45 -1.12 6.51
CA LEU A 301 -11.70 -1.76 7.58
C LEU A 301 -10.29 -1.17 7.74
N ALA A 302 -9.60 -0.86 6.63
CA ALA A 302 -8.31 -0.18 6.63
C ALA A 302 -8.37 1.20 7.31
N LYS A 303 -9.47 1.94 7.13
CA LYS A 303 -9.66 3.27 7.73
C LYS A 303 -9.94 3.22 9.24
N TYR A 304 -10.76 2.27 9.68
CA TYR A 304 -11.33 2.31 11.04
C TYR A 304 -10.88 1.20 11.99
N SER A 305 -10.39 0.08 11.45
CA SER A 305 -10.04 -1.12 12.25
C SER A 305 -8.56 -1.48 12.16
N PHE A 306 -7.94 -1.35 10.99
CA PHE A 306 -6.54 -1.72 10.74
C PHE A 306 -5.59 -0.51 10.66
N ASN A 307 -5.95 0.62 11.26
CA ASN A 307 -5.18 1.86 11.13
C ASN A 307 -3.98 2.00 12.09
N LYS A 308 -3.68 0.97 12.88
CA LYS A 308 -2.57 0.94 13.87
C LYS A 308 -1.40 0.06 13.44
N GLY A 309 -1.18 -0.07 12.13
CA GLY A 309 -0.02 -0.76 11.57
C GLY A 309 -0.06 -2.27 11.57
N ALA A 310 -1.25 -2.85 11.61
CA ALA A 310 -1.43 -4.25 11.27
C ALA A 310 -2.68 -4.42 10.41
N LEU A 311 -2.54 -5.01 9.21
CA LEU A 311 -3.64 -5.41 8.36
C LEU A 311 -3.86 -6.91 8.54
N GLY A 312 -4.95 -7.30 9.20
CA GLY A 312 -5.21 -8.73 9.47
C GLY A 312 -4.09 -9.42 10.24
N GLY A 313 -3.38 -8.71 11.13
CA GLY A 313 -2.26 -9.27 11.91
C GLY A 313 -0.89 -9.23 11.22
N ILE A 314 -0.80 -8.71 9.99
CA ILE A 314 0.45 -8.48 9.26
C ILE A 314 0.93 -7.06 9.54
N SER A 315 2.09 -6.94 10.17
CA SER A 315 2.69 -5.65 10.57
C SER A 315 3.88 -5.24 9.71
N THR A 316 4.01 -5.82 8.52
CA THR A 316 5.11 -5.58 7.56
C THR A 316 4.67 -4.74 6.36
N ILE A 317 3.37 -4.44 6.21
CA ILE A 317 2.86 -3.67 5.08
C ILE A 317 2.98 -2.17 5.36
N HIS A 318 3.76 -1.46 4.56
CA HIS A 318 3.83 0.01 4.57
C HIS A 318 2.57 0.61 3.95
N PHE A 319 2.34 0.29 2.67
CA PHE A 319 1.16 0.73 1.94
C PHE A 319 0.72 -0.34 0.95
N ALA A 320 -0.60 -0.41 0.72
CA ALA A 320 -1.17 -1.29 -0.27
C ALA A 320 -2.34 -0.59 -0.98
N GLY A 321 -2.40 -0.69 -2.30
CA GLY A 321 -3.41 -0.05 -3.14
C GLY A 321 -3.97 -1.00 -4.17
N TRP A 322 -5.29 -0.99 -4.32
CA TRP A 322 -6.02 -1.78 -5.31
C TRP A 322 -6.79 -0.85 -6.24
N SER A 323 -6.70 -1.11 -7.55
CA SER A 323 -7.45 -0.39 -8.58
C SER A 323 -8.04 -1.35 -9.59
N VAL A 324 -9.35 -1.27 -9.78
CA VAL A 324 -10.05 -1.95 -10.86
C VAL A 324 -9.94 -1.07 -12.11
N LEU A 325 -9.23 -1.59 -13.12
CA LEU A 325 -9.16 -0.99 -14.44
C LEU A 325 -10.39 -1.42 -15.23
N GLU A 326 -11.42 -0.56 -15.26
CA GLU A 326 -12.77 -0.95 -15.69
C GLU A 326 -12.85 -1.35 -17.16
N LYS A 327 -12.14 -0.61 -18.02
CA LYS A 327 -12.14 -0.84 -19.47
C LYS A 327 -11.54 -2.21 -19.78
N GLU A 328 -10.43 -2.54 -19.11
CA GLU A 328 -9.62 -3.74 -19.32
C GLU A 328 -10.15 -4.95 -18.54
N ARG A 329 -11.02 -4.71 -17.56
CA ARG A 329 -11.42 -5.68 -16.54
C ARG A 329 -10.21 -6.33 -15.88
N THR A 330 -9.29 -5.51 -15.41
CA THR A 330 -8.05 -5.96 -14.79
C THR A 330 -7.94 -5.39 -13.38
N LEU A 331 -7.43 -6.19 -12.45
CA LEU A 331 -7.12 -5.75 -11.10
C LEU A 331 -5.63 -5.41 -11.02
N LEU A 332 -5.34 -4.13 -10.78
CA LEU A 332 -4.01 -3.64 -10.46
C LEU A 332 -3.84 -3.60 -8.94
N PHE A 333 -2.73 -4.16 -8.46
CA PHE A 333 -2.35 -4.15 -7.06
C PHE A 333 -0.90 -3.71 -6.90
N PHE A 334 -0.69 -2.77 -5.98
CA PHE A 334 0.63 -2.34 -5.55
C PHE A 334 0.77 -2.53 -4.04
N SER A 335 1.90 -3.07 -3.61
CA SER A 335 2.29 -3.03 -2.20
C SER A 335 3.75 -2.64 -2.01
N ASN A 336 4.01 -1.96 -0.89
CA ASN A 336 5.33 -1.74 -0.32
C ASN A 336 5.33 -2.40 1.06
N PHE A 337 6.36 -3.19 1.37
CA PHE A 337 6.38 -4.04 2.56
C PHE A 337 7.80 -4.29 3.07
N ASP A 338 7.90 -4.85 4.28
CA ASP A 338 9.16 -5.24 4.92
C ASP A 338 9.60 -6.65 4.53
N GLY A 339 10.90 -6.85 4.39
CA GLY A 339 11.50 -8.17 4.18
C GLY A 339 11.39 -8.67 2.74
N SER A 340 11.60 -9.98 2.58
CA SER A 340 11.67 -10.60 1.27
C SER A 340 10.31 -10.86 0.64
N TRP A 341 10.27 -10.98 -0.69
CA TRP A 341 9.07 -11.40 -1.42
C TRP A 341 8.47 -12.69 -0.85
N GLU A 342 9.32 -13.67 -0.55
CA GLU A 342 8.92 -14.98 -0.04
C GLU A 342 8.26 -14.86 1.34
N ASN A 343 8.90 -14.16 2.27
CA ASN A 343 8.39 -13.96 3.62
C ASN A 343 7.08 -13.16 3.62
N TYR A 344 6.99 -12.18 2.73
CA TYR A 344 5.79 -11.37 2.58
C TYR A 344 4.58 -12.18 2.12
N LEU A 345 4.76 -13.07 1.14
CA LEU A 345 3.68 -13.95 0.70
C LEU A 345 3.33 -15.03 1.73
N SER A 346 4.31 -15.54 2.49
CA SER A 346 4.04 -16.47 3.59
C SER A 346 3.25 -15.80 4.73
N ASP A 347 3.60 -14.57 5.13
CA ASP A 347 2.84 -13.80 6.13
C ASP A 347 1.36 -13.64 5.72
N PHE A 348 1.15 -13.47 4.42
CA PHE A 348 -0.16 -13.36 3.81
C PHE A 348 -0.98 -14.65 3.89
N VAL A 349 -0.36 -15.77 3.56
CA VAL A 349 -0.94 -17.12 3.66
C VAL A 349 -1.32 -17.42 5.12
N ASP A 350 -0.44 -17.13 6.06
CA ASP A 350 -0.63 -17.50 7.47
C ASP A 350 -1.65 -16.62 8.21
N ARG A 351 -1.67 -15.31 7.92
CA ARG A 351 -2.38 -14.33 8.75
C ARG A 351 -3.58 -13.70 8.07
N ALA A 352 -3.57 -13.59 6.74
CA ALA A 352 -4.58 -12.83 5.99
C ALA A 352 -5.19 -13.58 4.79
N ALA A 353 -5.06 -14.91 4.72
CA ALA A 353 -5.56 -15.73 3.61
C ALA A 353 -7.04 -15.45 3.28
N VAL A 354 -7.88 -15.21 4.27
CA VAL A 354 -9.32 -14.89 4.08
C VAL A 354 -9.50 -13.60 3.28
N GLY A 355 -8.76 -12.54 3.64
CA GLY A 355 -8.83 -11.25 2.96
C GLY A 355 -8.29 -11.31 1.54
N LEU A 356 -7.15 -12.01 1.36
CA LEU A 356 -6.56 -12.23 0.04
C LEU A 356 -7.52 -13.03 -0.86
N THR A 357 -8.01 -14.16 -0.36
CA THR A 357 -8.94 -15.02 -1.09
C THR A 357 -10.21 -14.25 -1.46
N GLY A 358 -10.73 -13.41 -0.57
CA GLY A 358 -11.88 -12.54 -0.87
C GLY A 358 -11.67 -11.61 -2.06
N VAL A 359 -10.46 -11.06 -2.24
CA VAL A 359 -10.13 -10.19 -3.37
C VAL A 359 -9.83 -11.02 -4.61
N TRP A 360 -8.79 -11.86 -4.55
CA TRP A 360 -8.19 -12.49 -5.73
C TRP A 360 -8.92 -13.72 -6.22
N SER A 361 -9.86 -14.31 -5.47
CA SER A 361 -10.77 -15.33 -6.00
C SER A 361 -11.70 -14.83 -7.12
N ASN A 362 -11.74 -13.51 -7.33
CA ASN A 362 -12.46 -12.88 -8.42
C ASN A 362 -11.60 -12.63 -9.67
N THR A 363 -10.37 -13.14 -9.71
CA THR A 363 -9.45 -13.02 -10.86
C THR A 363 -9.32 -14.35 -11.59
N ILE A 364 -8.65 -14.36 -12.74
CA ILE A 364 -8.41 -15.60 -13.49
C ILE A 364 -7.33 -16.44 -12.83
N ASN A 365 -7.46 -17.77 -12.94
CA ASN A 365 -6.45 -18.76 -12.58
C ASN A 365 -6.00 -18.77 -11.11
N PHE A 366 -6.67 -18.02 -10.23
CA PHE A 366 -6.42 -18.03 -8.79
C PHE A 366 -6.70 -19.42 -8.20
N PRO A 367 -5.97 -19.88 -7.17
CA PRO A 367 -6.19 -21.19 -6.57
C PRO A 367 -7.64 -21.37 -6.10
N ARG A 368 -8.19 -22.59 -6.23
CA ARG A 368 -9.57 -22.90 -5.90
C ARG A 368 -9.93 -22.52 -4.48
N THR A 369 -11.09 -21.90 -4.38
CA THR A 369 -11.64 -21.41 -3.12
C THR A 369 -12.87 -22.19 -2.70
N GLY A 370 -13.24 -22.07 -1.44
CA GLY A 370 -14.55 -22.42 -0.94
C GLY A 370 -15.23 -21.19 -0.36
N TRP A 371 -16.44 -20.88 -0.81
CA TRP A 371 -17.22 -19.74 -0.33
C TRP A 371 -16.51 -18.38 -0.50
N LEU A 372 -15.67 -18.24 -1.52
CA LEU A 372 -14.85 -17.07 -1.86
C LEU A 372 -13.84 -16.61 -0.83
N VAL A 373 -13.79 -17.22 0.35
CA VAL A 373 -12.97 -16.76 1.47
C VAL A 373 -12.22 -17.87 2.18
N PHE A 374 -12.57 -19.14 1.95
CA PHE A 374 -11.82 -20.29 2.47
C PHE A 374 -10.95 -20.90 1.37
N LYS A 375 -9.88 -21.62 1.76
CA LYS A 375 -8.86 -22.17 0.84
C LYS A 375 -8.22 -21.06 0.00
N GLY A 376 -8.00 -21.26 -1.29
CA GLY A 376 -7.40 -20.25 -2.15
C GLY A 376 -5.96 -19.97 -1.76
N ALA A 377 -5.72 -18.78 -1.19
CA ALA A 377 -4.39 -18.36 -0.75
C ALA A 377 -3.76 -19.29 0.31
N ALA A 378 -4.56 -20.12 1.00
CA ALA A 378 -4.04 -21.12 1.94
C ALA A 378 -3.24 -22.25 1.25
N ASP A 379 -3.39 -22.44 -0.07
CA ASP A 379 -2.50 -23.29 -0.87
C ASP A 379 -1.28 -22.46 -1.27
N GLU A 380 -0.29 -22.42 -0.39
CA GLU A 380 0.87 -21.51 -0.46
C GLU A 380 1.63 -21.64 -1.78
N GLU A 381 1.93 -22.87 -2.20
CA GLU A 381 2.69 -23.14 -3.42
C GLU A 381 1.95 -22.62 -4.66
N ARG A 382 0.67 -23.01 -4.84
CA ARG A 382 -0.13 -22.53 -5.98
C ARG A 382 -0.32 -21.03 -5.94
N PHE A 383 -0.50 -20.44 -4.76
CA PHE A 383 -0.67 -19.00 -4.58
C PHE A 383 0.60 -18.22 -4.94
N LYS A 384 1.78 -18.67 -4.49
CA LYS A 384 3.07 -18.05 -4.83
C LYS A 384 3.36 -18.14 -6.32
N ASN A 385 3.12 -19.29 -6.92
CA ASN A 385 3.32 -19.49 -8.37
C ASN A 385 2.36 -18.64 -9.20
N TRP A 386 1.09 -18.58 -8.80
CA TRP A 386 0.10 -17.69 -9.42
C TRP A 386 0.50 -16.21 -9.28
N THR A 387 0.94 -15.80 -8.09
CA THR A 387 1.41 -14.42 -7.84
C THR A 387 2.60 -14.09 -8.71
N ARG A 388 3.57 -15.00 -8.83
CA ARG A 388 4.76 -14.83 -9.66
C ARG A 388 4.41 -14.71 -11.14
N LYS A 389 3.43 -15.47 -11.64
CA LYS A 389 2.96 -15.40 -13.04
C LYS A 389 2.37 -14.05 -13.42
N TYR A 390 1.60 -13.43 -12.52
CA TYR A 390 0.89 -12.18 -12.78
C TYR A 390 1.59 -10.95 -12.17
N GLN A 391 2.80 -11.15 -11.64
CA GLN A 391 3.66 -10.07 -11.22
C GLN A 391 4.24 -9.35 -12.43
N ILE A 392 4.22 -8.02 -12.39
CA ILE A 392 4.78 -7.16 -13.42
C ILE A 392 6.07 -6.52 -12.89
N HIS A 393 7.05 -6.36 -13.79
CA HIS A 393 8.33 -5.75 -13.45
C HIS A 393 8.14 -4.26 -13.16
N THR A 394 8.74 -3.80 -12.06
CA THR A 394 8.74 -2.38 -11.68
C THR A 394 10.03 -1.73 -12.18
N GLN A 395 9.94 -0.85 -13.18
CA GLN A 395 11.14 -0.25 -13.80
C GLN A 395 11.82 0.77 -12.89
N VAL A 396 11.06 1.47 -12.07
CA VAL A 396 11.58 2.44 -11.10
C VAL A 396 10.83 2.24 -9.80
N TRP A 397 11.56 2.13 -8.68
CA TRP A 397 10.98 2.15 -7.34
C TRP A 397 11.81 3.06 -6.43
N TYR A 398 11.13 3.81 -5.59
CA TYR A 398 11.70 4.72 -4.61
C TYR A 398 11.05 4.48 -3.25
N SER A 399 11.88 4.43 -2.21
CA SER A 399 11.49 4.55 -0.81
C SER A 399 12.22 5.72 -0.17
N ALA A 400 11.51 6.53 0.62
CA ALA A 400 12.13 7.60 1.40
C ALA A 400 12.97 7.09 2.58
N PHE A 401 12.67 5.89 3.08
CA PHE A 401 13.29 5.35 4.29
C PHE A 401 13.61 3.85 4.11
N GLU A 402 14.49 3.53 3.15
CA GLU A 402 14.87 2.16 2.72
C GLU A 402 15.10 1.17 3.89
N GLU A 403 15.63 1.64 5.03
CA GLU A 403 16.01 0.83 6.20
C GLU A 403 14.97 0.80 7.34
N LEU A 404 13.91 1.61 7.27
CA LEU A 404 12.94 1.73 8.36
C LEU A 404 11.73 0.83 8.14
N THR A 405 11.69 -0.30 8.84
CA THR A 405 10.49 -1.16 8.83
C THR A 405 9.27 -0.48 9.45
N VAL A 406 8.06 -0.96 9.17
CA VAL A 406 6.82 -0.47 9.83
C VAL A 406 6.95 -0.56 11.36
N LYS A 407 7.56 -1.64 11.85
CA LYS A 407 7.83 -1.83 13.28
C LYS A 407 8.80 -0.77 13.81
N ASN A 408 9.87 -0.47 13.07
CA ASN A 408 10.82 0.57 13.44
C ASN A 408 10.15 1.95 13.46
N ILE A 409 9.32 2.27 12.48
CA ILE A 409 8.57 3.53 12.44
C ILE A 409 7.70 3.68 13.69
N TRP A 410 6.89 2.68 14.03
CA TRP A 410 6.05 2.74 15.24
C TRP A 410 6.84 2.73 16.54
N ARG A 411 7.97 2.04 16.59
CA ARG A 411 8.88 2.07 17.74
C ARG A 411 9.45 3.46 17.93
N ASN A 412 10.01 4.05 16.88
CA ASN A 412 10.59 5.39 16.90
C ASN A 412 9.54 6.44 17.28
N HIS A 413 8.32 6.31 16.77
CA HIS A 413 7.19 7.17 17.17
C HIS A 413 6.89 7.09 18.68
N ARG A 414 6.81 5.87 19.24
CA ARG A 414 6.61 5.67 20.69
C ARG A 414 7.77 6.21 21.53
N ILE A 415 9.00 6.05 21.05
CA ILE A 415 10.19 6.60 21.71
C ILE A 415 10.09 8.12 21.78
N ALA A 416 9.81 8.76 20.64
CA ALA A 416 9.71 10.21 20.53
C ALA A 416 8.58 10.80 21.39
N LEU A 417 7.41 10.16 21.43
CA LEU A 417 6.32 10.57 22.33
C LEU A 417 6.75 10.49 23.79
N GLY A 418 7.41 9.40 24.18
CA GLY A 418 7.80 9.19 25.57
C GLY A 418 8.88 10.15 26.08
N LEU A 419 9.63 10.83 25.20
CA LEU A 419 10.54 11.91 25.62
C LEU A 419 9.78 13.04 26.33
N ASN A 420 8.56 13.36 25.88
CA ASN A 420 7.73 14.45 26.39
C ASN A 420 6.75 14.02 27.50
N GLU A 421 6.53 12.72 27.67
CA GLU A 421 5.54 12.21 28.63
C GLU A 421 6.12 12.08 30.06
N GLU A 422 5.35 12.55 31.04
CA GLU A 422 5.57 12.20 32.44
C GLU A 422 5.14 10.76 32.68
N MET A 423 6.03 9.95 33.25
CA MET A 423 5.85 8.50 33.40
C MET A 423 6.14 8.06 34.83
N ASN A 424 5.38 7.09 35.32
CA ASN A 424 5.74 6.33 36.51
C ASN A 424 6.86 5.32 36.20
N ASP A 425 7.46 4.71 37.23
CA ASP A 425 8.64 3.84 37.07
C ASP A 425 8.38 2.65 36.14
N MET A 426 7.18 2.08 36.17
CA MET A 426 6.80 0.95 35.29
C MET A 426 6.72 1.40 33.83
N GLN A 427 6.07 2.55 33.58
CA GLN A 427 5.97 3.14 32.24
C GLN A 427 7.36 3.53 31.71
N THR A 428 8.23 4.10 32.56
CA THR A 428 9.60 4.45 32.18
C THR A 428 10.41 3.20 31.80
N LYS A 429 10.32 2.11 32.56
CA LYS A 429 10.97 0.84 32.19
C LYS A 429 10.46 0.30 30.85
N GLN A 430 9.14 0.34 30.63
CA GLN A 430 8.55 -0.09 29.36
C GLN A 430 9.03 0.76 28.18
N TRP A 431 9.19 2.07 28.38
CA TRP A 431 9.73 2.98 27.37
C TRP A 431 11.22 2.71 27.10
N LEU A 432 12.04 2.51 28.14
CA LEU A 432 13.46 2.16 27.99
C LEU A 432 13.67 0.83 27.24
N ASN A 433 12.77 -0.14 27.42
CA ASN A 433 12.81 -1.41 26.67
C ASN A 433 12.57 -1.27 25.16
N LEU A 434 12.20 -0.08 24.68
CA LEU A 434 12.09 0.20 23.24
C LEU A 434 13.44 0.59 22.61
N LEU A 435 14.44 0.95 23.42
CA LEU A 435 15.71 1.56 22.96
C LEU A 435 16.69 0.51 22.43
#